data_AF-A0A0D0KP45-F1
#
_entry.id   AF-A0A0D0KP45-F1
#
_cell.length_a   1.000
_cell.length_b   1.000
_cell.length_c   1.000
_cell.angle_alpha   90.00
_cell.angle_beta   90.00
_cell.angle_gamma   90.00
#
_symmetry.space_group_name_H-M   'P 1'
#
loop_
_entity.id
_entity.type
_entity.pdbx_description
1 polymer ?
#
loop_
_entity_poly.entity_id
_entity_poly.type
_entity_poly.pdbx_seq_one_letter_code
_entity_poly.pdbx_strand_id
1 'polypeptide(L)'
;MSGIESRHSYEKVKKDFQKLLEDLDAAIKEFKPRFDIRSTRLARFEKDLRNITQLDNKSISRLAEIVAKFGSVSKLLALKGCYNEKDLLKIVEGGADYTIDSDEGYNDHLFEMSMAARFIPRNADSVSINLKGECDIIIDDIVAIECKYIHSISSLTKNVSKAKSQIKKRIEDDQAKFGFIALDLSNVISRERIESFSAYTYESYMGSYGVLRQKRKLNGSLIEGVRSNRNAAQIISNVITDELETQFYGEVGFEYDMGEDCKAIILQALINVCVEHEGEILPVSFRGVTYVLNHRLSKEEAAAIKKFIHSLPTGI
;
A
#
# COMPACT_ATOMS: atom_id res chain seq x y z
N MET A 1 -6.80 24.39 3.24
CA MET A 1 -6.80 22.93 3.45
C MET A 1 -5.72 22.61 4.46
N SER A 2 -6.13 22.28 5.69
CA SER A 2 -5.25 21.98 6.82
C SER A 2 -4.23 20.93 6.42
N GLY A 3 -2.94 21.29 6.48
CA GLY A 3 -1.90 20.33 6.25
C GLY A 3 -2.02 19.21 7.27
N ILE A 4 -2.23 17.99 6.79
CA ILE A 4 -2.01 16.80 7.59
C ILE A 4 -0.53 16.85 7.96
N GLU A 5 -0.24 17.24 9.21
CA GLU A 5 1.08 17.10 9.79
C GLU A 5 1.38 15.59 9.83
N SER A 6 2.26 15.12 8.95
CA SER A 6 2.91 13.81 9.09
C SER A 6 3.91 13.83 10.26
N ARG A 7 3.46 14.28 11.44
CA ARG A 7 4.08 13.96 12.73
C ARG A 7 3.58 12.59 13.19
N HIS A 8 3.80 11.56 12.37
CA HIS A 8 3.98 10.25 12.98
C HIS A 8 5.40 10.27 13.52
N SER A 9 5.56 10.76 14.75
CA SER A 9 6.77 10.45 15.50
C SER A 9 6.91 8.92 15.48
N TYR A 10 8.14 8.43 15.43
CA TYR A 10 8.40 6.99 15.51
C TYR A 10 7.65 6.32 16.69
N GLU A 11 7.44 7.05 17.79
CA GLU A 11 6.57 6.63 18.90
C GLU A 11 5.08 6.46 18.53
N LYS A 12 4.53 7.33 17.68
CA LYS A 12 3.19 7.15 17.13
C LYS A 12 3.11 5.90 16.25
N VAL A 13 4.12 5.65 15.42
CA VAL A 13 4.19 4.43 14.58
C VAL A 13 4.18 3.16 15.46
N LYS A 14 5.00 3.13 16.52
CA LYS A 14 4.98 2.03 17.51
C LYS A 14 3.60 1.82 18.11
N LYS A 15 2.97 2.90 18.57
CA LYS A 15 1.66 2.86 19.21
C LYS A 15 0.57 2.40 18.25
N ASP A 16 0.58 2.89 17.02
CA ASP A 16 -0.38 2.52 15.99
C ASP A 16 -0.21 1.03 15.62
N PHE A 17 1.03 0.54 15.51
CA PHE A 17 1.30 -0.87 15.23
C PHE A 17 0.90 -1.78 16.41
N GLN A 18 1.20 -1.39 17.65
CA GLN A 18 0.77 -2.14 18.83
C GLN A 18 -0.76 -2.25 18.89
N LYS A 19 -1.46 -1.14 18.65
CA LYS A 19 -2.93 -1.13 18.60
C LYS A 19 -3.46 -2.08 17.53
N LEU A 20 -2.84 -2.10 16.34
CA LEU A 20 -3.22 -3.06 15.30
C LEU A 20 -3.08 -4.51 15.78
N LEU A 21 -2.02 -4.86 16.51
CA LEU A 21 -1.86 -6.21 17.06
C LEU A 21 -2.95 -6.57 18.06
N GLU A 22 -3.34 -5.61 18.91
CA GLU A 22 -4.44 -5.77 19.85
C GLU A 22 -5.78 -5.99 19.12
N ASP A 23 -6.05 -5.20 18.07
CA ASP A 23 -7.25 -5.31 17.24
C ASP A 23 -7.29 -6.67 16.49
N LEU A 24 -6.16 -7.12 15.93
CA LEU A 24 -6.03 -8.42 15.26
C LEU A 24 -6.23 -9.58 16.24
N ASP A 25 -5.60 -9.53 17.42
CA ASP A 25 -5.72 -10.55 18.45
C ASP A 25 -7.18 -10.69 18.91
N ALA A 26 -7.86 -9.57 19.14
CA ALA A 26 -9.27 -9.53 19.51
C ALA A 26 -10.14 -10.16 18.40
N ALA A 27 -9.97 -9.73 17.15
CA ALA A 27 -10.75 -10.23 16.01
C ALA A 27 -10.53 -11.75 15.79
N ILE A 28 -9.30 -12.23 15.91
CA ILE A 28 -9.01 -13.67 15.73
C ILE A 28 -9.55 -14.50 16.90
N LYS A 29 -9.52 -13.98 18.12
CA LYS A 29 -10.06 -14.67 19.30
C LYS A 29 -11.57 -14.87 19.26
N GLU A 30 -12.31 -14.10 18.46
CA GLU A 30 -13.75 -14.31 18.25
C GLU A 30 -14.04 -15.72 17.69
N PHE A 31 -13.15 -16.31 16.90
CA PHE A 31 -13.31 -17.67 16.36
C PHE A 31 -12.24 -18.67 16.81
N LYS A 32 -11.06 -18.21 17.26
CA LYS A 32 -9.97 -19.04 17.79
C LYS A 32 -9.57 -18.53 19.18
N PRO A 33 -10.35 -18.84 20.25
CA PRO A 33 -10.18 -18.21 21.57
C PRO A 33 -8.81 -18.38 22.24
N ARG A 34 -8.06 -19.43 21.85
CA ARG A 34 -6.70 -19.72 22.36
C ARG A 34 -5.58 -19.12 21.51
N PHE A 35 -5.91 -18.35 20.47
CA PHE A 35 -4.91 -17.65 19.67
C PHE A 35 -4.16 -16.64 20.55
N ASP A 36 -2.87 -16.45 20.25
CA ASP A 36 -2.05 -15.43 20.87
C ASP A 36 -1.20 -14.75 19.80
N ILE A 37 -1.51 -13.49 19.50
CA ILE A 37 -0.76 -12.70 18.53
C ILE A 37 0.74 -12.65 18.83
N ARG A 38 1.14 -12.81 20.10
CA ARG A 38 2.55 -12.79 20.54
C ARG A 38 3.37 -13.96 20.01
N SER A 39 2.71 -15.03 19.61
CA SER A 39 3.36 -16.21 18.99
C SER A 39 3.62 -16.05 17.49
N THR A 40 3.18 -14.95 16.89
CA THR A 40 3.23 -14.72 15.45
C THR A 40 4.42 -13.88 15.00
N ARG A 41 4.64 -13.78 13.68
CA ARG A 41 5.68 -12.91 13.11
C ARG A 41 5.50 -11.45 13.48
N LEU A 42 4.25 -10.98 13.64
CA LEU A 42 3.97 -9.58 13.90
C LEU A 42 4.48 -9.14 15.27
N ALA A 43 4.50 -10.05 16.25
CA ALA A 43 5.11 -9.79 17.56
C ALA A 43 6.63 -9.63 17.47
N ARG A 44 7.28 -10.35 16.55
CA ARG A 44 8.70 -10.13 16.28
C ARG A 44 8.94 -8.79 15.61
N PHE A 45 8.11 -8.40 14.63
CA PHE A 45 8.19 -7.06 14.03
C PHE A 45 7.95 -5.95 15.05
N GLU A 46 7.04 -6.14 16.01
CA GLU A 46 6.83 -5.20 17.10
C GLU A 46 8.08 -5.08 18.00
N LYS A 47 8.70 -6.21 18.34
CA LYS A 47 9.95 -6.23 19.11
C LYS A 47 11.08 -5.52 18.36
N ASP A 48 11.24 -5.81 17.07
CA ASP A 48 12.26 -5.18 16.23
C ASP A 48 11.97 -3.68 16.07
N LEU A 49 10.70 -3.30 15.95
CA LEU A 49 10.27 -1.90 15.90
C LEU A 49 10.55 -1.17 17.20
N ARG A 50 10.50 -1.83 18.36
CA ARG A 50 10.89 -1.23 19.65
C ARG A 50 12.41 -1.06 19.78
N ASN A 51 13.19 -1.87 19.07
CA ASN A 51 14.66 -1.89 19.11
C ASN A 51 15.27 -1.42 17.77
N ILE A 52 14.61 -0.51 17.05
CA ILE A 52 14.96 -0.15 15.67
C ILE A 52 16.41 0.31 15.51
N THR A 53 16.97 0.94 16.55
CA THR A 53 18.34 1.49 16.55
C THR A 53 19.42 0.40 16.58
N GLN A 54 19.04 -0.86 16.80
CA GLN A 54 19.95 -2.02 16.75
C GLN A 54 19.97 -2.69 15.37
N LEU A 55 19.11 -2.23 14.45
CA LEU A 55 18.99 -2.77 13.10
C LEU A 55 19.85 -1.96 12.12
N ASP A 56 20.31 -2.61 11.07
CA ASP A 56 20.93 -1.91 9.94
C ASP A 56 19.88 -1.19 9.08
N ASN A 57 20.31 -0.21 8.27
CA ASN A 57 19.43 0.62 7.46
C ASN A 57 18.50 -0.16 6.53
N LYS A 58 18.95 -1.30 5.99
CA LYS A 58 18.13 -2.14 5.10
C LYS A 58 17.02 -2.81 5.89
N SER A 59 17.33 -3.36 7.06
CA SER A 59 16.36 -3.94 7.99
C SER A 59 15.34 -2.90 8.49
N ILE A 60 15.79 -1.68 8.82
CA ILE A 60 14.92 -0.55 9.21
C ILE A 60 13.93 -0.22 8.10
N SER A 61 14.41 -0.07 6.85
CA SER A 61 13.57 0.25 5.70
C SER A 61 12.50 -0.82 5.47
N ARG A 62 12.89 -2.10 5.51
CA ARG A 62 11.96 -3.23 5.30
C ARG A 62 10.93 -3.34 6.41
N LEU A 63 11.33 -3.18 7.66
CA LEU A 63 10.41 -3.16 8.78
C LEU A 63 9.41 -2.01 8.68
N ALA A 64 9.87 -0.81 8.33
CA ALA A 64 9.00 0.34 8.11
C ALA A 64 7.98 0.08 7.00
N GLU A 65 8.38 -0.62 5.93
CA GLU A 65 7.48 -1.05 4.85
C GLU A 65 6.40 -1.99 5.33
N ILE A 66 6.78 -3.04 6.05
CA ILE A 66 5.83 -4.00 6.62
C ILE A 66 4.83 -3.26 7.52
N VAL A 67 5.32 -2.44 8.45
CA VAL A 67 4.46 -1.66 9.37
C VAL A 67 3.52 -0.72 8.59
N ALA A 68 4.00 -0.07 7.53
CA ALA A 68 3.19 0.80 6.69
C ALA A 68 2.10 0.04 5.91
N LYS A 69 2.39 -1.16 5.39
CA LYS A 69 1.38 -2.03 4.76
C LYS A 69 0.25 -2.35 5.76
N PHE A 70 0.64 -2.79 6.95
CA PHE A 70 -0.27 -3.19 8.03
C PHE A 70 -1.11 -2.03 8.60
N GLY A 71 -0.59 -0.81 8.62
CA GLY A 71 -1.34 0.37 9.12
C GLY A 71 -2.66 0.62 8.39
N SER A 72 -2.80 0.18 7.14
CA SER A 72 -4.05 0.28 6.39
C SER A 72 -5.15 -0.67 6.88
N VAL A 73 -4.77 -1.81 7.45
CA VAL A 73 -5.68 -2.89 7.89
C VAL A 73 -6.48 -2.50 9.13
N SER A 74 -5.93 -1.67 10.02
CA SER A 74 -6.60 -1.28 11.27
C SER A 74 -7.98 -0.64 11.02
N LYS A 75 -8.13 0.12 9.93
CA LYS A 75 -9.43 0.71 9.55
C LYS A 75 -10.47 -0.34 9.16
N LEU A 76 -10.03 -1.40 8.50
CA LEU A 76 -10.89 -2.48 8.05
C LEU A 76 -11.38 -3.35 9.21
N LEU A 77 -10.53 -3.60 10.22
CA LEU A 77 -10.90 -4.35 11.42
C LEU A 77 -12.04 -3.70 12.22
N ALA A 78 -12.20 -2.38 12.11
CA ALA A 78 -13.32 -1.66 12.71
C ALA A 78 -14.67 -1.98 12.03
N LEU A 79 -14.67 -2.47 10.79
CA LEU A 79 -15.85 -2.85 10.02
C LEU A 79 -16.16 -4.33 10.21
N LYS A 80 -16.66 -4.71 11.38
CA LYS A 80 -17.02 -6.10 11.67
C LYS A 80 -17.96 -6.67 10.61
N GLY A 81 -17.70 -7.91 10.21
CA GLY A 81 -18.55 -8.64 9.27
C GLY A 81 -18.29 -8.37 7.79
N CYS A 82 -17.33 -7.51 7.42
CA CYS A 82 -16.93 -7.35 6.02
C CYS A 82 -15.92 -8.41 5.54
N TYR A 83 -15.19 -9.07 6.44
CA TYR A 83 -14.18 -10.11 6.13
C TYR A 83 -14.49 -11.44 6.78
N ASN A 84 -13.85 -12.51 6.31
CA ASN A 84 -13.82 -13.80 6.99
C ASN A 84 -12.68 -13.81 8.00
N GLU A 85 -12.99 -14.03 9.27
CA GLU A 85 -12.01 -13.96 10.35
C GLU A 85 -10.89 -14.99 10.17
N LYS A 86 -11.14 -16.10 9.47
CA LYS A 86 -10.11 -17.09 9.13
C LYS A 86 -9.03 -16.54 8.21
N ASP A 87 -9.35 -15.58 7.34
CA ASP A 87 -8.36 -14.97 6.44
C ASP A 87 -7.40 -14.05 7.20
N LEU A 88 -7.78 -13.58 8.40
CA LEU A 88 -6.86 -12.85 9.29
C LEU A 88 -5.67 -13.72 9.73
N LEU A 89 -5.84 -15.05 9.83
CA LEU A 89 -4.71 -15.93 10.15
C LEU A 89 -3.64 -15.89 9.07
N LYS A 90 -4.02 -15.76 7.80
CA LYS A 90 -3.10 -15.76 6.67
C LYS A 90 -2.18 -14.54 6.67
N ILE A 91 -2.61 -13.42 7.25
CA ILE A 91 -1.79 -12.20 7.37
C ILE A 91 -0.97 -12.13 8.67
N VAL A 92 -1.18 -13.01 9.64
CA VAL A 92 -0.40 -13.04 10.89
C VAL A 92 0.53 -14.26 11.00
N GLU A 93 0.19 -15.38 10.36
CA GLU A 93 1.03 -16.59 10.33
C GLU A 93 2.16 -16.47 9.29
N GLY A 94 3.28 -17.16 9.52
CA GLY A 94 4.43 -17.20 8.59
C GLY A 94 5.76 -16.85 9.24
N GLY A 95 6.81 -16.77 8.40
CA GLY A 95 8.14 -16.36 8.82
C GLY A 95 8.22 -14.88 9.19
N ALA A 96 9.23 -14.51 9.99
CA ALA A 96 9.49 -13.13 10.40
C ALA A 96 10.78 -12.58 9.75
N ASP A 97 11.21 -13.19 8.65
CA ASP A 97 12.41 -12.77 7.92
C ASP A 97 12.03 -11.69 6.90
N TYR A 98 12.40 -10.45 7.20
CA TYR A 98 12.12 -9.30 6.35
C TYR A 98 12.91 -9.32 5.01
N THR A 99 13.89 -10.20 4.84
CA THR A 99 14.70 -10.28 3.61
C THR A 99 13.99 -11.03 2.48
N ILE A 100 13.06 -11.91 2.81
CA ILE A 100 12.23 -12.69 1.87
C ILE A 100 10.75 -12.34 1.97
N ASP A 101 10.41 -11.31 2.77
CA ASP A 101 9.05 -10.88 3.06
C ASP A 101 8.19 -10.70 1.81
N SER A 102 8.78 -10.18 0.73
CA SER A 102 8.07 -9.86 -0.50
C SER A 102 7.68 -11.09 -1.33
N ASP A 103 8.21 -12.27 -1.01
CA ASP A 103 7.85 -13.56 -1.62
C ASP A 103 6.85 -14.36 -0.78
N GLU A 104 6.52 -13.88 0.42
CA GLU A 104 5.56 -14.56 1.28
C GLU A 104 4.12 -14.35 0.79
N GLY A 105 3.34 -15.43 0.74
CA GLY A 105 1.95 -15.42 0.24
C GLY A 105 0.95 -14.65 1.12
N TYR A 106 1.37 -14.14 2.27
CA TYR A 106 0.51 -13.25 3.06
C TYR A 106 0.29 -11.89 2.38
N ASN A 107 1.22 -11.48 1.50
CA ASN A 107 1.12 -10.20 0.81
C ASN A 107 -0.10 -10.13 -0.11
N ASP A 108 -0.57 -11.27 -0.64
CA ASP A 108 -1.83 -11.34 -1.39
C ASP A 108 -3.00 -10.86 -0.52
N HIS A 109 -3.21 -11.50 0.62
CA HIS A 109 -4.30 -11.15 1.54
C HIS A 109 -4.13 -9.77 2.19
N LEU A 110 -2.89 -9.38 2.50
CA LEU A 110 -2.63 -8.04 3.03
C LEU A 110 -2.94 -6.97 1.98
N PHE A 111 -2.63 -7.23 0.70
CA PHE A 111 -2.96 -6.33 -0.38
C PHE A 111 -4.49 -6.18 -0.54
N GLU A 112 -5.23 -7.28 -0.57
CA GLU A 112 -6.70 -7.29 -0.60
C GLU A 112 -7.30 -6.41 0.51
N MET A 113 -6.88 -6.66 1.75
CA MET A 113 -7.35 -5.90 2.91
C MET A 113 -6.96 -4.41 2.84
N SER A 114 -5.74 -4.12 2.39
CA SER A 114 -5.25 -2.74 2.25
C SER A 114 -5.99 -1.96 1.16
N MET A 115 -6.40 -2.65 0.08
CA MET A 115 -7.15 -2.08 -1.03
C MET A 115 -8.58 -1.82 -0.60
N ALA A 116 -9.21 -2.78 0.07
CA ALA A 116 -10.56 -2.63 0.63
C ALA A 116 -10.66 -1.45 1.60
N ALA A 117 -9.64 -1.25 2.44
CA ALA A 117 -9.58 -0.12 3.37
C ALA A 117 -9.63 1.27 2.69
N ARG A 118 -9.37 1.37 1.38
CA ARG A 118 -9.49 2.62 0.60
C ARG A 118 -10.93 3.00 0.29
N PHE A 119 -11.81 2.03 0.22
CA PHE A 119 -13.22 2.26 -0.08
C PHE A 119 -14.01 2.65 1.17
N ILE A 120 -13.39 2.60 2.36
CA ILE A 120 -13.97 3.08 3.60
C ILE A 120 -14.04 4.62 3.54
N PRO A 121 -15.25 5.22 3.46
CA PRO A 121 -15.38 6.66 3.33
C PRO A 121 -14.87 7.36 4.57
N ARG A 122 -14.27 8.55 4.38
CA ARG A 122 -13.79 9.37 5.50
C ARG A 122 -14.95 9.95 6.33
N ASN A 123 -16.12 10.16 5.70
CA ASN A 123 -17.30 10.78 6.29
C ASN A 123 -18.57 10.00 5.89
N ALA A 124 -19.02 9.10 6.77
CA ALA A 124 -20.41 8.74 7.09
C ALA A 124 -21.44 8.28 6.02
N ASP A 125 -21.11 8.14 4.73
CA ASP A 125 -21.96 7.31 3.86
C ASP A 125 -21.66 5.83 4.10
N SER A 126 -22.68 4.98 4.21
CA SER A 126 -22.49 3.54 4.42
C SER A 126 -22.12 2.87 3.10
N VAL A 127 -20.83 2.80 2.78
CA VAL A 127 -20.32 1.89 1.74
C VAL A 127 -20.32 0.47 2.30
N SER A 128 -20.96 -0.46 1.61
CA SER A 128 -20.86 -1.88 1.91
C SER A 128 -19.58 -2.44 1.28
N ILE A 129 -18.79 -3.14 2.08
CA ILE A 129 -17.57 -3.81 1.65
C ILE A 129 -17.73 -5.28 1.99
N ASN A 130 -17.48 -6.16 1.02
CA ASN A 130 -17.55 -7.60 1.21
C ASN A 130 -16.26 -8.26 0.71
N LEU A 131 -15.57 -8.92 1.64
CA LEU A 131 -14.33 -9.69 1.51
C LEU A 131 -14.56 -11.17 1.87
N LYS A 132 -15.82 -11.60 2.03
CA LYS A 132 -16.18 -12.99 2.42
C LYS A 132 -16.39 -13.91 1.23
N GLY A 133 -16.50 -13.33 0.03
CA GLY A 133 -16.81 -14.04 -1.20
C GLY A 133 -15.58 -14.67 -1.86
N GLU A 134 -15.80 -15.29 -3.01
CA GLU A 134 -14.71 -15.73 -3.89
C GLU A 134 -14.06 -14.54 -4.65
N CYS A 135 -14.73 -13.40 -4.72
CA CYS A 135 -14.14 -12.16 -5.21
C CYS A 135 -13.31 -11.53 -4.10
N ASP A 136 -12.15 -11.00 -4.46
CA ASP A 136 -11.25 -10.40 -3.50
C ASP A 136 -11.94 -9.23 -2.77
N ILE A 137 -12.71 -8.37 -3.48
CA ILE A 137 -13.50 -7.28 -2.88
C ILE A 137 -14.76 -6.99 -3.72
N ILE A 138 -15.92 -6.91 -3.07
CA ILE A 138 -17.15 -6.32 -3.64
C ILE A 138 -17.53 -5.04 -2.89
N ILE A 139 -17.81 -3.97 -3.63
CA ILE A 139 -18.25 -2.67 -3.09
C ILE A 139 -19.67 -2.38 -3.55
N ASP A 140 -20.59 -2.20 -2.60
CA ASP A 140 -22.01 -1.86 -2.81
C ASP A 140 -22.75 -2.77 -3.80
N ASP A 141 -22.29 -4.03 -3.96
CA ASP A 141 -22.77 -4.97 -5.00
C ASP A 141 -22.71 -4.39 -6.43
N ILE A 142 -21.86 -3.38 -6.64
CA ILE A 142 -21.70 -2.64 -7.90
C ILE A 142 -20.32 -2.88 -8.49
N VAL A 143 -19.27 -2.85 -7.67
CA VAL A 143 -17.88 -2.93 -8.14
C VAL A 143 -17.22 -4.19 -7.62
N ALA A 144 -16.77 -5.04 -8.54
CA ALA A 144 -15.84 -6.13 -8.23
C ALA A 144 -14.39 -5.65 -8.37
N ILE A 145 -13.53 -5.97 -7.41
CA ILE A 145 -12.10 -5.66 -7.47
C ILE A 145 -11.34 -6.97 -7.31
N GLU A 146 -10.58 -7.32 -8.35
CA GLU A 146 -9.67 -8.46 -8.31
C GLU A 146 -8.26 -7.94 -8.03
N CYS A 147 -7.72 -8.28 -6.87
CA CYS A 147 -6.41 -7.88 -6.38
C CYS A 147 -5.38 -8.93 -6.78
N LYS A 148 -4.23 -8.52 -7.31
CA LYS A 148 -3.10 -9.42 -7.59
C LYS A 148 -1.81 -8.78 -7.09
N TYR A 149 -1.19 -9.41 -6.09
CA TYR A 149 0.15 -9.06 -5.67
C TYR A 149 1.14 -9.75 -6.61
N ILE A 150 1.94 -8.97 -7.34
CA ILE A 150 2.77 -9.50 -8.42
C ILE A 150 4.13 -9.89 -7.85
N HIS A 151 4.32 -11.19 -7.64
CA HIS A 151 5.60 -11.74 -7.17
C HIS A 151 6.68 -11.74 -8.26
N SER A 152 6.31 -11.93 -9.53
CA SER A 152 7.23 -11.93 -10.66
C SER A 152 6.65 -11.20 -11.85
N ILE A 153 7.47 -10.38 -12.50
CA ILE A 153 7.06 -9.58 -13.66
C ILE A 153 6.56 -10.46 -14.81
N SER A 154 7.19 -11.63 -15.02
CA SER A 154 6.79 -12.61 -16.05
C SER A 154 5.39 -13.22 -15.83
N SER A 155 4.83 -13.07 -14.62
CA SER A 155 3.48 -13.54 -14.31
C SER A 155 2.39 -12.48 -14.53
N LEU A 156 2.78 -11.23 -14.83
CA LEU A 156 1.87 -10.08 -14.86
C LEU A 156 0.72 -10.29 -15.85
N THR A 157 1.02 -10.58 -17.12
CA THR A 157 0.01 -10.78 -18.18
C THR A 157 -0.96 -11.93 -17.84
N LYS A 158 -0.45 -13.01 -17.26
CA LYS A 158 -1.28 -14.14 -16.79
C LYS A 158 -2.21 -13.71 -15.66
N ASN A 159 -1.71 -12.96 -14.68
CA ASN A 159 -2.51 -12.46 -13.56
C ASN A 159 -3.59 -11.48 -14.01
N VAL A 160 -3.28 -10.57 -14.94
CA VAL A 160 -4.27 -9.64 -15.52
C VAL A 160 -5.36 -10.43 -16.27
N SER A 161 -4.98 -11.42 -17.08
CA SER A 161 -5.95 -12.26 -17.81
C SER A 161 -6.85 -13.07 -16.88
N LYS A 162 -6.29 -13.61 -15.80
CA LYS A 162 -7.04 -14.32 -14.75
C LYS A 162 -8.03 -13.37 -14.06
N ALA A 163 -7.56 -12.19 -13.63
CA ALA A 163 -8.40 -11.18 -12.98
C ALA A 163 -9.55 -10.71 -13.88
N LYS A 164 -9.28 -10.48 -15.18
CA LYS A 164 -10.32 -10.18 -16.19
C LYS A 164 -11.41 -11.27 -16.22
N SER A 165 -10.99 -12.53 -16.27
CA SER A 165 -11.92 -13.67 -16.33
C SER A 165 -12.75 -13.81 -15.05
N GLN A 166 -12.13 -13.53 -13.88
CA GLN A 166 -12.83 -13.51 -12.60
C GLN A 166 -13.88 -12.40 -12.57
N ILE A 167 -13.54 -11.16 -12.95
CA ILE A 167 -14.50 -10.02 -13.02
C ILE A 167 -15.70 -10.39 -13.87
N LYS A 168 -15.48 -10.94 -15.07
CA LYS A 168 -16.56 -11.37 -15.95
C LYS A 168 -17.50 -12.36 -15.26
N LYS A 169 -16.94 -13.38 -14.60
CA LYS A 169 -17.73 -14.35 -13.82
C LYS A 169 -18.53 -13.66 -12.71
N ARG A 170 -17.96 -12.67 -12.00
CA ARG A 170 -18.67 -11.93 -10.94
C ARG A 170 -19.90 -11.20 -11.47
N ILE A 171 -19.83 -10.67 -12.68
CA ILE A 171 -20.94 -9.96 -13.31
C ILE A 171 -21.98 -10.95 -13.85
N GLU A 172 -21.54 -12.06 -14.44
CA GLU A 172 -22.45 -13.16 -14.86
C GLU A 172 -23.21 -13.79 -13.68
N ASP A 173 -22.60 -13.81 -12.49
CA ASP A 173 -23.19 -14.31 -11.24
C ASP A 173 -24.00 -13.22 -10.47
N ASP A 174 -24.28 -12.07 -11.09
CA ASP A 174 -25.00 -10.92 -10.50
C ASP A 174 -24.38 -10.37 -9.19
N GLN A 175 -23.07 -10.54 -8.99
CA GLN A 175 -22.34 -10.08 -7.79
C GLN A 175 -21.84 -8.63 -7.91
N ALA A 176 -21.73 -8.13 -9.15
CA ALA A 176 -21.30 -6.77 -9.45
C ALA A 176 -21.81 -6.32 -10.82
N LYS A 177 -21.74 -5.02 -11.10
CA LYS A 177 -22.11 -4.42 -12.41
C LYS A 177 -20.91 -4.21 -13.32
N PHE A 178 -19.74 -3.98 -12.73
CA PHE A 178 -18.47 -3.83 -13.44
C PHE A 178 -17.32 -4.13 -12.48
N GLY A 179 -16.09 -4.16 -12.99
CA GLY A 179 -14.93 -4.38 -12.13
C GLY A 179 -13.68 -3.56 -12.43
N PHE A 180 -12.75 -3.65 -11.49
CA PHE A 180 -11.39 -3.15 -11.58
C PHE A 180 -10.40 -4.27 -11.28
N ILE A 181 -9.23 -4.21 -11.93
CA ILE A 181 -8.09 -5.02 -11.53
C ILE A 181 -7.19 -4.13 -10.69
N ALA A 182 -6.84 -4.56 -9.49
CA ALA A 182 -5.85 -3.88 -8.65
C ALA A 182 -4.55 -4.69 -8.63
N LEU A 183 -3.44 -4.07 -9.04
CA LEU A 183 -2.13 -4.73 -9.11
C LEU A 183 -1.17 -4.05 -8.15
N ASP A 184 -0.53 -4.84 -7.29
CA ASP A 184 0.59 -4.40 -6.47
C ASP A 184 1.90 -4.91 -7.08
N LEU A 185 2.75 -3.98 -7.48
CA LEU A 185 4.04 -4.25 -8.13
C LEU A 185 5.23 -3.95 -7.19
N SER A 186 5.00 -3.80 -5.88
CA SER A 186 6.05 -3.47 -4.91
C SER A 186 7.22 -4.47 -4.89
N ASN A 187 7.01 -5.71 -5.36
CA ASN A 187 8.07 -6.72 -5.47
C ASN A 187 8.88 -6.64 -6.77
N VAL A 188 8.33 -6.06 -7.84
CA VAL A 188 8.91 -6.15 -9.20
C VAL A 188 9.50 -4.85 -9.73
N ILE A 189 9.21 -3.71 -9.10
CA ILE A 189 9.83 -2.43 -9.45
C ILE A 189 11.27 -2.32 -8.95
N SER A 190 12.10 -1.52 -9.63
CA SER A 190 13.52 -1.36 -9.30
C SER A 190 13.73 -0.57 -8.01
N ARG A 191 13.91 -1.29 -6.89
CA ARG A 191 14.22 -0.68 -5.58
C ARG A 191 15.52 0.09 -5.59
N GLU A 192 16.56 -0.43 -6.23
CA GLU A 192 17.86 0.24 -6.34
C GLU A 192 17.73 1.60 -7.04
N ARG A 193 16.97 1.67 -8.13
CA ARG A 193 16.72 2.94 -8.84
C ARG A 193 16.00 3.93 -7.93
N ILE A 194 14.95 3.48 -7.24
CA ILE A 194 14.13 4.32 -6.36
C ILE A 194 14.94 4.81 -5.16
N GLU A 195 15.70 3.93 -4.51
CA GLU A 195 16.58 4.26 -3.38
C GLU A 195 17.65 5.26 -3.80
N SER A 196 18.35 5.02 -4.91
CA SER A 196 19.38 5.91 -5.44
C SER A 196 18.83 7.29 -5.80
N PHE A 197 17.67 7.33 -6.48
CA PHE A 197 17.02 8.59 -6.83
C PHE A 197 16.51 9.35 -5.59
N SER A 198 15.99 8.62 -4.60
CA SER A 198 15.53 9.20 -3.34
C SER A 198 16.69 9.80 -2.55
N ALA A 199 17.82 9.11 -2.46
CA ALA A 199 19.03 9.60 -1.81
C ALA A 199 19.50 10.91 -2.46
N TYR A 200 19.67 10.92 -3.79
CA TYR A 200 20.03 12.13 -4.54
C TYR A 200 19.06 13.29 -4.29
N THR A 201 17.75 13.02 -4.35
CA THR A 201 16.72 14.04 -4.13
C THR A 201 16.85 14.62 -2.73
N TYR A 202 16.94 13.76 -1.72
CA TYR A 202 17.03 14.19 -0.34
C TYR A 202 18.32 14.96 -0.02
N GLU A 203 19.46 14.53 -0.54
CA GLU A 203 20.73 15.25 -0.39
C GLU A 203 20.63 16.68 -0.96
N SER A 204 20.01 16.85 -2.13
CA SER A 204 19.82 18.15 -2.76
C SER A 204 18.94 19.09 -1.91
N TYR A 205 17.84 18.58 -1.35
CA TYR A 205 17.01 19.33 -0.41
C TYR A 205 17.76 19.62 0.89
N MET A 206 18.51 18.67 1.44
CA MET A 206 19.32 18.88 2.65
C MET A 206 20.35 19.97 2.46
N GLY A 207 21.04 20.02 1.32
CA GLY A 207 21.98 21.10 1.00
C GLY A 207 21.30 22.48 1.01
N SER A 208 20.11 22.57 0.41
CA SER A 208 19.30 23.80 0.40
C SER A 208 18.87 24.22 1.81
N TYR A 209 18.41 23.27 2.63
CA TYR A 209 18.02 23.51 4.02
C TYR A 209 19.23 23.86 4.91
N GLY A 210 20.40 23.28 4.62
CA GLY A 210 21.67 23.61 5.27
C GLY A 210 22.05 25.09 5.09
N VAL A 211 21.88 25.62 3.88
CA VAL A 211 22.08 27.05 3.60
C VAL A 211 21.08 27.91 4.38
N LEU A 212 19.82 27.49 4.50
CA LEU A 212 18.82 28.19 5.31
C LEU A 212 19.15 28.18 6.80
N ARG A 213 19.64 27.04 7.32
CA ARG A 213 20.13 26.89 8.71
C ARG A 213 21.29 27.85 8.98
N GLN A 214 22.28 27.93 8.09
CA GLN A 214 23.41 28.87 8.20
C GLN A 214 22.94 30.33 8.19
N LYS A 215 21.92 30.66 7.38
CA LYS A 215 21.30 31.99 7.34
C LYS A 215 20.34 32.27 8.50
N ARG A 216 20.22 31.37 9.48
CA ARG A 216 19.28 31.44 10.62
C ARG A 216 17.82 31.58 10.20
N LYS A 217 17.47 31.04 9.02
CA LYS A 217 16.11 31.02 8.46
C LYS A 217 15.36 29.71 8.71
N LEU A 218 16.04 28.73 9.29
CA LEU A 218 15.50 27.44 9.67
C LEU A 218 16.03 27.10 11.06
N ASN A 219 15.14 26.70 11.98
CA ASN A 219 15.48 26.19 13.30
C ASN A 219 15.14 24.69 13.34
N GLY A 220 16.00 23.87 13.95
CA GLY A 220 15.77 22.42 14.13
C GLY A 220 16.61 21.53 13.21
N SER A 221 16.27 20.23 13.20
CA SER A 221 16.97 19.21 12.40
C SER A 221 16.70 19.40 10.90
N LEU A 222 17.75 19.19 10.08
CA LEU A 222 17.65 19.20 8.63
C LEU A 222 16.77 18.05 8.12
N ILE A 223 16.86 16.87 8.74
CA ILE A 223 16.07 15.69 8.33
C ILE A 223 14.58 15.96 8.50
N GLU A 224 14.19 16.66 9.56
CA GLU A 224 12.81 17.04 9.85
C GLU A 224 12.26 18.08 8.86
N GLY A 225 13.09 19.05 8.50
CA GLY A 225 12.76 20.05 7.49
C GLY A 225 12.53 19.41 6.11
N VAL A 226 13.33 18.42 5.76
CA VAL A 226 13.25 17.71 4.48
C VAL A 226 12.12 16.67 4.47
N ARG A 227 11.88 15.96 5.59
CA ARG A 227 10.75 15.03 5.75
C ARG A 227 9.41 15.68 5.45
N SER A 228 9.23 16.90 5.91
CA SER A 228 7.99 17.66 5.74
C SER A 228 7.87 18.32 4.36
N ASN A 229 8.87 18.16 3.49
CA ASN A 229 8.89 18.75 2.16
C ASN A 229 8.03 17.95 1.17
N ARG A 230 6.83 18.47 0.89
CA ARG A 230 5.88 17.84 -0.04
C ARG A 230 6.40 17.72 -1.47
N ASN A 231 7.27 18.64 -1.90
CA ASN A 231 7.81 18.59 -3.26
C ASN A 231 8.83 17.45 -3.39
N ALA A 232 9.71 17.27 -2.40
CA ALA A 232 10.62 16.12 -2.35
C ALA A 232 9.82 14.81 -2.38
N ALA A 233 8.78 14.71 -1.56
CA ALA A 233 7.95 13.52 -1.51
C ALA A 233 7.22 13.24 -2.84
N GLN A 234 6.65 14.29 -3.47
CA GLN A 234 5.96 14.15 -4.76
C GLN A 234 6.92 13.72 -5.88
N ILE A 235 8.13 14.27 -5.92
CA ILE A 235 9.15 13.91 -6.91
C ILE A 235 9.50 12.41 -6.81
N ILE A 236 9.67 11.89 -5.59
CA ILE A 236 9.96 10.48 -5.37
C ILE A 236 8.75 9.59 -5.73
N SER A 237 7.54 9.96 -5.30
CA SER A 237 6.31 9.25 -5.69
C SER A 237 6.10 9.20 -7.21
N ASN A 238 6.50 10.24 -7.94
CA ASN A 238 6.42 10.26 -9.40
C ASN A 238 7.40 9.26 -10.04
N VAL A 239 8.61 9.08 -9.50
CA VAL A 239 9.55 8.06 -9.99
C VAL A 239 9.05 6.65 -9.73
N ILE A 240 8.39 6.40 -8.60
CA ILE A 240 7.72 5.11 -8.37
C ILE A 240 6.61 4.89 -9.39
N THR A 241 5.86 5.95 -9.72
CA THR A 241 4.79 5.88 -10.73
C THR A 241 5.33 5.60 -12.13
N ASP A 242 6.43 6.24 -12.51
CA ASP A 242 7.16 5.97 -13.75
C ASP A 242 7.66 4.51 -13.82
N GLU A 243 8.19 3.97 -12.73
CA GLU A 243 8.55 2.55 -12.64
C GLU A 243 7.34 1.62 -12.80
N LEU A 244 6.22 1.94 -12.16
CA LEU A 244 4.98 1.15 -12.31
C LEU A 244 4.54 1.06 -13.78
N GLU A 245 4.50 2.20 -14.47
CA GLU A 245 4.12 2.26 -15.87
C GLU A 245 5.13 1.54 -16.77
N THR A 246 6.43 1.72 -16.50
CA THR A 246 7.50 1.06 -17.25
C THR A 246 7.39 -0.47 -17.16
N GLN A 247 7.24 -1.01 -15.95
CA GLN A 247 7.08 -2.46 -15.74
C GLN A 247 5.78 -2.97 -16.37
N PHE A 248 4.67 -2.25 -16.17
CA PHE A 248 3.39 -2.66 -16.70
C PHE A 248 3.35 -2.65 -18.24
N TYR A 249 3.71 -1.54 -18.87
CA TYR A 249 3.68 -1.42 -20.32
C TYR A 249 4.77 -2.26 -21.01
N GLY A 250 5.89 -2.52 -20.33
CA GLY A 250 6.93 -3.42 -20.83
C GLY A 250 6.43 -4.85 -21.05
N GLU A 251 5.57 -5.35 -20.17
CA GLU A 251 5.03 -6.73 -20.26
C GLU A 251 3.68 -6.83 -20.94
N VAL A 252 2.79 -5.86 -20.67
CA VAL A 252 1.39 -5.92 -21.08
C VAL A 252 1.15 -5.15 -22.39
N GLY A 253 2.01 -4.17 -22.70
CA GLY A 253 1.83 -3.25 -23.81
C GLY A 253 0.86 -2.10 -23.49
N PHE A 254 0.83 -1.09 -24.36
CA PHE A 254 -0.02 0.10 -24.21
C PHE A 254 -1.52 -0.19 -24.45
N GLU A 255 -1.82 -1.23 -25.22
CA GLU A 255 -3.18 -1.60 -25.61
C GLU A 255 -3.49 -3.01 -25.12
N TYR A 256 -3.99 -3.11 -23.90
CA TYR A 256 -4.48 -4.36 -23.34
C TYR A 256 -5.99 -4.49 -23.53
N ASP A 257 -6.44 -5.68 -23.97
CA ASP A 257 -7.87 -6.00 -24.00
C ASP A 257 -8.40 -6.32 -22.60
N MET A 258 -8.99 -5.32 -21.97
CA MET A 258 -9.66 -5.44 -20.66
C MET A 258 -11.06 -6.09 -20.75
N GLY A 259 -11.60 -6.34 -21.95
CA GLY A 259 -13.00 -6.75 -22.11
C GLY A 259 -13.99 -5.59 -21.92
N GLU A 260 -15.28 -5.87 -21.77
CA GLU A 260 -16.33 -4.83 -21.61
C GLU A 260 -16.61 -4.49 -20.13
N ASP A 261 -16.37 -5.48 -19.28
CA ASP A 261 -16.72 -5.51 -17.87
C ASP A 261 -15.70 -4.85 -16.95
N CYS A 262 -14.41 -4.93 -17.32
CA CYS A 262 -13.33 -4.29 -16.56
C CYS A 262 -13.14 -2.85 -17.04
N LYS A 263 -13.28 -1.88 -16.15
CA LYS A 263 -13.24 -0.44 -16.48
C LYS A 263 -11.85 0.17 -16.34
N ALA A 264 -11.01 -0.37 -15.46
CA ALA A 264 -9.65 0.10 -15.25
C ALA A 264 -8.76 -0.95 -14.58
N ILE A 265 -7.45 -0.79 -14.77
CA ILE A 265 -6.41 -1.45 -14.00
C ILE A 265 -5.74 -0.39 -13.12
N ILE A 266 -5.78 -0.57 -11.81
CA ILE A 266 -5.13 0.30 -10.82
C ILE A 266 -3.77 -0.31 -10.49
N LEU A 267 -2.70 0.45 -10.68
CA LEU A 267 -1.33 0.06 -10.39
C LEU A 267 -0.88 0.73 -9.11
N GLN A 268 -0.22 -0.02 -8.22
CA GLN A 268 0.41 0.56 -7.05
C GLN A 268 1.75 -0.06 -6.72
N ALA A 269 2.56 0.70 -6.00
CA ALA A 269 3.65 0.16 -5.22
C ALA A 269 3.87 0.99 -3.96
N LEU A 270 4.25 0.30 -2.89
CA LEU A 270 4.68 0.88 -1.62
C LEU A 270 6.15 0.51 -1.41
N ILE A 271 7.01 1.53 -1.38
CA ILE A 271 8.45 1.38 -1.13
C ILE A 271 8.81 2.22 0.08
N ASN A 272 9.65 1.67 0.95
CA ASN A 272 10.34 2.49 1.95
C ASN A 272 11.78 2.76 1.54
N VAL A 273 12.23 3.97 1.84
CA VAL A 273 13.62 4.37 1.72
C VAL A 273 14.11 4.88 3.06
N CYS A 274 15.38 4.63 3.36
CA CYS A 274 16.02 5.12 4.56
C CYS A 274 16.87 6.34 4.21
N VAL A 275 16.60 7.47 4.85
CA VAL A 275 17.41 8.68 4.72
C VAL A 275 18.29 8.79 5.94
N GLU A 276 19.59 8.91 5.76
CA GLU A 276 20.55 9.10 6.85
C GLU A 276 21.25 10.45 6.71
N HIS A 277 21.30 11.23 7.79
CA HIS A 277 22.02 12.50 7.82
C HIS A 277 22.47 12.88 9.23
N GLU A 278 23.74 13.25 9.40
CA GLU A 278 24.32 13.63 10.71
C GLU A 278 24.08 12.55 11.81
N GLY A 279 23.98 11.26 11.43
CA GLY A 279 23.68 10.14 12.33
C GLY A 279 22.20 9.97 12.69
N GLU A 280 21.31 10.82 12.16
CA GLU A 280 19.86 10.65 12.23
C GLU A 280 19.39 9.75 11.08
N ILE A 281 18.58 8.74 11.39
CA ILE A 281 17.98 7.82 10.42
C ILE A 281 16.48 8.07 10.36
N LEU A 282 15.96 8.27 9.14
CA LEU A 282 14.55 8.47 8.89
C LEU A 282 14.04 7.51 7.81
N PRO A 283 13.27 6.47 8.17
CA PRO A 283 12.53 5.70 7.18
C PRO A 283 11.36 6.54 6.66
N VAL A 284 11.23 6.59 5.34
CA VAL A 284 10.11 7.28 4.67
C VAL A 284 9.43 6.31 3.72
N SER A 285 8.13 6.11 3.95
CA SER A 285 7.28 5.34 3.07
C SER A 285 6.79 6.20 1.92
N PHE A 286 6.97 5.69 0.71
CA PHE A 286 6.44 6.28 -0.51
C PHE A 286 5.50 5.32 -1.19
N ARG A 287 4.37 5.85 -1.65
CA ARG A 287 3.43 5.12 -2.48
C ARG A 287 3.33 5.79 -3.84
N GLY A 288 3.48 4.99 -4.89
CA GLY A 288 3.08 5.33 -6.25
C GLY A 288 1.73 4.69 -6.54
N VAL A 289 0.82 5.45 -7.15
CA VAL A 289 -0.46 4.94 -7.66
C VAL A 289 -0.73 5.59 -9.00
N THR A 290 -1.03 4.78 -10.00
CA THR A 290 -1.51 5.20 -11.32
C THR A 290 -2.56 4.20 -11.80
N TYR A 291 -3.10 4.41 -12.99
CA TYR A 291 -4.13 3.55 -13.54
C TYR A 291 -4.12 3.59 -15.06
N VAL A 292 -4.62 2.50 -15.65
CA VAL A 292 -4.90 2.36 -17.07
C VAL A 292 -6.40 2.23 -17.24
N LEU A 293 -7.01 3.11 -18.03
CA LEU A 293 -8.44 3.04 -18.35
C LEU A 293 -8.68 2.10 -19.52
N ASN A 294 -9.84 1.44 -19.53
CA ASN A 294 -10.26 0.66 -20.67
C ASN A 294 -10.52 1.59 -21.88
N HIS A 295 -9.88 1.30 -23.01
CA HIS A 295 -10.00 2.08 -24.25
C HIS A 295 -11.41 2.08 -24.85
N ARG A 296 -12.27 1.14 -24.43
CA ARG A 296 -13.66 1.02 -24.88
C ARG A 296 -14.63 1.98 -24.16
N LEU A 297 -14.18 2.67 -23.12
CA LEU A 297 -15.04 3.61 -22.39
C LEU A 297 -15.38 4.83 -23.24
N SER A 298 -16.63 5.30 -23.14
CA SER A 298 -16.96 6.65 -23.61
C SER A 298 -16.16 7.70 -22.83
N LYS A 299 -16.08 8.93 -23.38
CA LYS A 299 -15.36 10.02 -22.71
C LYS A 299 -15.95 10.35 -21.34
N GLU A 300 -17.28 10.30 -21.25
CA GLU A 300 -18.05 10.56 -20.04
C GLU A 300 -17.79 9.47 -18.99
N GLU A 301 -17.83 8.19 -19.38
CA GLU A 301 -17.49 7.08 -18.48
C GLU A 301 -16.03 7.14 -18.02
N ALA A 302 -15.09 7.37 -18.94
CA ALA A 302 -13.67 7.50 -18.62
C ALA A 302 -13.42 8.63 -17.60
N ALA A 303 -14.10 9.77 -17.76
CA ALA A 303 -14.02 10.88 -16.81
C ALA A 303 -14.61 10.53 -15.44
N ALA A 304 -15.73 9.80 -15.40
CA ALA A 304 -16.36 9.33 -14.16
C ALA A 304 -15.48 8.34 -13.41
N ILE A 305 -14.94 7.33 -14.11
CA ILE A 305 -14.01 6.33 -13.54
C ILE A 305 -12.72 6.99 -13.04
N LYS A 306 -12.16 7.93 -13.79
CA LYS A 306 -10.99 8.71 -13.35
C LYS A 306 -11.28 9.47 -12.06
N LYS A 307 -12.43 10.17 -11.99
CA LYS A 307 -12.84 10.90 -10.78
C LYS A 307 -13.01 9.95 -9.60
N PHE A 308 -13.59 8.77 -9.82
CA PHE A 308 -13.74 7.73 -8.81
C PHE A 308 -12.39 7.27 -8.28
N ILE A 309 -11.46 6.86 -9.14
CA ILE A 309 -10.12 6.40 -8.73
C ILE A 309 -9.37 7.51 -7.96
N HIS A 310 -9.43 8.75 -8.43
CA HIS A 310 -8.80 9.89 -7.75
C HIS A 310 -9.44 10.25 -6.39
N SER A 311 -10.68 9.82 -6.14
CA SER A 311 -11.34 10.02 -4.85
C SER A 311 -10.86 9.03 -3.79
N LEU A 312 -10.25 7.90 -4.20
CA LEU A 312 -9.75 6.90 -3.28
C LEU A 312 -8.58 7.46 -2.46
N PRO A 313 -8.55 7.24 -1.13
CA PRO A 313 -7.42 7.61 -0.30
C PRO A 313 -6.15 6.91 -0.79
N THR A 314 -5.21 7.70 -1.31
CA THR A 314 -3.89 7.18 -1.72
C THR A 314 -2.97 6.94 -0.54
N GLY A 315 -3.22 7.56 0.62
CA GLY A 315 -2.43 7.40 1.84
C GLY A 315 -1.05 8.07 1.74
N ILE A 316 -0.78 8.99 2.66
CA ILE A 316 0.54 9.42 3.12
C ILE A 316 0.47 9.41 4.63
#